data_AF-A0A916WPC9-F1
#
_entry.id   AF-A0A916WPC9-F1
#
_cell.length_a   1.000
_cell.length_b   1.000
_cell.length_c   1.000
_cell.angle_alpha   90.00
_cell.angle_beta   90.00
_cell.angle_gamma   90.00
#
_symmetry.space_group_name_H-M   'P 1'
#
loop_
_entity.id
_entity.type
_entity.pdbx_description
1 polymer ?
#
loop_
_entity_poly.entity_id
_entity_poly.type
_entity_poly.pdbx_seq_one_letter_code
_entity_poly.pdbx_strand_id
1 'polypeptide(L)'
;MDECGRLIARVDFYWEELKLIGECDGRSKFETDLRPGESVADRHWASRRRDERLWELGNTTVHWGWAEATDPARLHRRLRLGVDEAMRRSA
;
A
#
# COMPACT_ATOMS: atom_id res chain seq x y z
N MET A 1 11.63 -6.32 4.78
CA MET A 1 12.97 -5.75 5.06
C MET A 1 13.76 -5.78 3.76
N ASP A 2 14.83 -5.00 3.61
CA ASP A 2 15.74 -5.17 2.46
C ASP A 2 16.63 -6.41 2.67
N GLU A 3 17.47 -6.71 1.68
CA GLU A 3 18.41 -7.86 1.71
C GLU A 3 19.41 -7.78 2.87
N CYS A 4 19.63 -6.58 3.43
CA CYS A 4 20.49 -6.33 4.59
C CYS A 4 19.74 -6.35 5.93
N GLY A 5 18.44 -6.69 5.94
CA GLY A 5 17.61 -6.73 7.14
C GLY A 5 17.11 -5.37 7.61
N ARG A 6 17.24 -4.29 6.82
CA ARG A 6 16.71 -2.98 7.17
C ARG A 6 15.19 -2.97 7.03
N LEU A 7 14.49 -2.41 8.03
CA LEU A 7 13.06 -2.15 7.90
C LEU A 7 12.83 -1.04 6.86
N ILE A 8 12.20 -1.38 5.74
CA ILE A 8 11.84 -0.44 4.67
C ILE A 8 10.52 0.26 4.99
N ALA A 9 9.49 -0.53 5.28
CA ALA A 9 8.16 -0.08 5.65
C ALA A 9 7.41 -1.19 6.41
N ARG A 10 6.40 -0.80 7.19
CA ARG A 10 5.35 -1.70 7.67
C ARG A 10 4.12 -1.45 6.82
N VAL A 11 3.50 -2.52 6.34
CA VAL A 11 2.32 -2.53 5.47
C VAL A 11 1.20 -3.32 6.14
N ASP A 12 -0.06 -3.08 5.76
CA ASP A 12 -1.20 -3.80 6.32
C ASP A 12 -1.22 -5.28 5.91
N PHE A 13 -0.94 -5.59 4.63
CA PHE A 13 -0.89 -6.95 4.07
C PHE A 13 0.27 -7.12 3.09
N TYR A 14 0.91 -8.30 3.08
CA TYR A 14 1.95 -8.64 2.11
C TYR A 14 1.83 -10.10 1.68
N TRP A 15 1.64 -10.32 0.38
CA TRP A 15 1.69 -11.63 -0.28
C TRP A 15 3.04 -11.76 -0.97
N GLU A 16 4.01 -12.35 -0.26
CA GLU A 16 5.43 -12.35 -0.62
C GLU A 16 5.69 -13.06 -1.95
N GLU A 17 5.03 -14.18 -2.21
CA GLU A 17 5.20 -14.98 -3.42
C GLU A 17 4.80 -14.21 -4.69
N LEU A 18 3.93 -13.21 -4.54
CA LEU A 18 3.46 -12.36 -5.63
C LEU A 18 4.15 -10.99 -5.65
N LYS A 19 4.98 -10.66 -4.65
CA LYS A 19 5.44 -9.29 -4.38
C LYS A 19 4.28 -8.27 -4.40
N LEU A 20 3.15 -8.65 -3.80
CA LEU A 20 1.93 -7.84 -3.78
C LEU A 20 1.70 -7.32 -2.35
N ILE A 21 1.51 -6.02 -2.24
CA ILE A 21 1.20 -5.31 -0.99
C ILE A 21 -0.24 -4.83 -1.04
N GLY A 22 -0.97 -5.04 0.06
CA GLY A 22 -2.31 -4.50 0.26
C GLY A 22 -2.31 -3.46 1.38
N GLU A 23 -2.82 -2.27 1.10
CA GLU A 23 -2.96 -1.17 2.07
C GLU A 23 -4.44 -0.76 2.20
N CYS A 24 -4.95 -0.78 3.43
CA CYS A 24 -6.32 -0.39 3.73
C CYS A 24 -6.35 1.08 4.17
N ASP A 25 -6.63 1.98 3.24
CA ASP A 25 -6.56 3.42 3.46
C ASP A 25 -7.91 4.00 3.88
N GLY A 26 -8.11 4.13 5.19
CA GLY A 26 -9.19 4.94 5.74
C GLY A 26 -8.86 6.43 5.67
N ARG A 27 -9.83 7.28 5.32
CA ARG A 27 -9.66 8.74 5.26
C ARG A 27 -9.15 9.35 6.57
N SER A 28 -9.56 8.78 7.71
CA SER A 28 -9.05 9.15 9.04
C SER A 28 -7.54 8.99 9.18
N LYS A 29 -6.90 8.00 8.52
CA LYS A 29 -5.44 7.79 8.55
C LYS A 29 -4.64 8.99 8.03
N PHE A 30 -5.28 9.92 7.31
CA PHE A 30 -4.64 11.10 6.71
C PHE A 30 -5.10 12.43 7.31
N GLU A 31 -6.19 12.43 8.07
CA GLU A 31 -6.79 13.64 8.63
C GLU A 31 -6.64 13.73 10.17
N THR A 32 -6.50 12.60 10.88
CA THR A 32 -6.33 12.57 12.35
C THR A 32 -4.88 12.29 12.74
N ASP A 33 -4.48 12.60 13.98
CA ASP A 33 -3.17 12.23 14.54
C ASP A 33 -1.95 12.75 13.76
N LEU A 34 -2.07 13.94 13.16
CA LEU A 34 -0.93 14.65 12.57
C LEU A 34 0.11 14.94 13.64
N ARG A 35 1.38 14.80 13.29
CA ARG A 35 2.47 15.25 14.17
C ARG A 35 2.42 16.77 14.33
N PRO A 36 2.95 17.33 15.43
CA PRO A 36 3.05 18.78 15.57
C PRO A 36 3.78 19.40 14.36
N GLY A 37 3.09 20.28 13.64
CA GLY A 37 3.61 20.95 12.43
C GLY A 37 3.52 20.15 11.12
N GLU A 38 3.01 18.92 11.13
CA GLU A 38 2.77 18.13 9.91
C GLU A 38 1.44 18.55 9.27
N SER A 39 1.46 18.90 7.99
CA SER A 39 0.23 19.10 7.23
C SER A 39 -0.32 17.79 6.68
N VAL A 40 -1.61 17.77 6.34
CA VAL A 40 -2.22 16.65 5.60
C VAL A 40 -1.46 16.37 4.30
N ALA A 41 -0.99 17.42 3.61
CA ALA A 41 -0.22 17.30 2.39
C ALA A 41 1.13 16.61 2.62
N ASP A 42 1.84 16.96 3.71
CA ASP A 42 3.12 16.32 4.05
C ASP A 42 2.95 14.82 4.29
N ARG A 43 1.88 14.42 4.96
CA ARG A 43 1.59 13.01 5.23
C ARG A 43 1.22 12.23 3.97
N HIS A 44 0.42 12.82 3.07
CA HIS A 44 0.18 12.23 1.75
C HIS A 44 1.47 12.11 0.95
N TRP A 45 2.33 13.13 0.97
CA TRP A 45 3.62 13.10 0.29
C TRP A 45 4.54 12.02 0.84
N ALA A 46 4.62 11.87 2.17
CA ALA A 46 5.39 10.81 2.82
C ALA A 46 4.89 9.41 2.44
N SER A 47 3.56 9.23 2.38
CA SER A 47 2.93 7.96 1.98
C SER A 47 3.24 7.62 0.52
N ARG A 48 3.07 8.59 -0.39
CA ARG A 48 3.45 8.43 -1.80
C ARG A 48 4.91 8.03 -1.96
N ARG A 49 5.83 8.72 -1.29
CA ARG A 49 7.27 8.39 -1.34
C ARG A 49 7.57 7.00 -0.77
N ARG A 50 6.78 6.51 0.17
CA ARG A 50 6.91 5.13 0.68
C ARG A 50 6.47 4.14 -0.39
N ASP A 51 5.35 4.40 -1.05
CA ASP A 51 4.82 3.52 -2.09
C ASP A 51 5.76 3.48 -3.31
N GLU A 52 6.35 4.62 -3.69
CA GLU A 52 7.40 4.69 -4.72
C GLU A 52 8.62 3.82 -4.36
N ARG A 53 9.11 3.88 -3.11
CA ARG A 53 10.22 3.03 -2.65
C ARG A 53 9.86 1.53 -2.67
N LEU A 54 8.65 1.18 -2.27
CA LEU A 54 8.17 -0.21 -2.32
C LEU A 54 8.07 -0.70 -3.77
N TRP A 55 7.64 0.18 -4.67
CA TRP A 55 7.56 -0.08 -6.10
C TRP A 55 8.93 -0.30 -6.74
N GLU A 56 9.94 0.51 -6.39
CA GLU A 56 11.34 0.37 -6.83
C GLU A 56 11.94 -0.98 -6.42
N LEU A 57 11.50 -1.55 -5.30
CA LEU A 57 11.91 -2.87 -4.83
C LEU A 57 11.17 -4.03 -5.54
N GLY A 58 10.40 -3.71 -6.58
CA GLY A 58 9.67 -4.68 -7.39
C GLY A 58 8.31 -5.09 -6.81
N ASN A 59 7.82 -4.41 -5.76
CA ASN A 59 6.49 -4.70 -5.23
C ASN A 59 5.41 -3.97 -6.01
N THR A 60 4.24 -4.60 -6.12
CA THR A 60 3.01 -3.95 -6.58
C THR A 60 2.15 -3.64 -5.37
N THR A 61 1.60 -2.43 -5.30
CA THR A 61 0.76 -2.01 -4.16
C THR A 61 -0.67 -1.76 -4.61
N VAL A 62 -1.62 -2.30 -3.86
CA VAL A 62 -3.06 -2.09 -4.04
C VAL A 62 -3.59 -1.39 -2.80
N HIS A 63 -4.15 -0.21 -3.03
CA HIS A 63 -4.85 0.56 -2.00
C HIS A 63 -6.36 0.39 -2.17
N TRP A 64 -7.06 0.22 -1.06
CA TRP A 64 -8.52 0.24 -1.03
C TRP A 64 -9.03 0.99 0.21
N GLY A 65 -10.21 1.60 0.07
CA GLY A 65 -10.85 2.33 1.15
C GLY A 65 -11.94 1.52 1.83
N TRP A 66 -12.71 2.22 2.67
CA TRP A 66 -13.80 1.60 3.42
C TRP A 66 -14.94 1.07 2.52
N ALA A 67 -15.14 1.68 1.35
CA ALA A 67 -16.16 1.27 0.39
C ALA A 67 -15.87 -0.13 -0.20
N GLU A 68 -14.62 -0.47 -0.46
CA GLU A 68 -14.23 -1.81 -0.87
C GLU A 68 -14.21 -2.76 0.33
N ALA A 69 -13.69 -2.33 1.49
CA ALA A 69 -13.58 -3.18 2.67
C ALA A 69 -14.94 -3.73 3.17
N THR A 70 -16.03 -2.99 2.92
CA THR A 70 -17.40 -3.37 3.32
C THR A 70 -18.19 -4.08 2.22
N ASP A 71 -17.61 -4.27 1.04
CA ASP A 71 -18.21 -4.97 -0.10
C ASP A 71 -17.23 -6.03 -0.63
N PRO A 72 -17.41 -7.31 -0.26
CA PRO A 72 -16.51 -8.39 -0.66
C PRO A 72 -16.30 -8.51 -2.17
N ALA A 73 -17.32 -8.20 -2.99
CA ALA A 73 -17.20 -8.29 -4.44
C ALA A 73 -16.29 -7.19 -5.00
N ARG A 74 -16.39 -5.96 -4.46
CA ARG A 74 -15.50 -4.85 -4.82
C ARG A 74 -14.07 -5.11 -4.39
N LEU A 75 -13.87 -5.57 -3.15
CA LEU A 75 -12.54 -5.89 -2.65
C LEU A 75 -11.89 -7.00 -3.47
N HIS A 76 -12.64 -8.07 -3.77
CA HIS A 76 -12.16 -9.16 -4.63
C HIS A 76 -11.72 -8.65 -6.00
N ARG A 77 -12.53 -7.82 -6.67
CA ARG A 77 -12.17 -7.24 -7.96
C ARG A 77 -10.89 -6.40 -7.87
N ARG A 78 -10.78 -5.58 -6.82
CA ARG A 78 -9.62 -4.71 -6.59
C ARG A 78 -8.34 -5.51 -6.35
N LEU A 79 -8.41 -6.57 -5.55
CA LEU A 79 -7.29 -7.48 -5.29
C LEU A 79 -6.89 -8.26 -6.53
N ARG A 80 -7.85 -8.79 -7.31
CA ARG A 80 -7.52 -9.50 -8.57
C ARG A 80 -6.75 -8.63 -9.55
N LEU A 81 -7.15 -7.38 -9.74
CA LEU A 81 -6.39 -6.43 -10.59
C LEU A 81 -4.96 -6.24 -10.09
N GLY A 82 -4.76 -6.22 -8.78
CA GLY A 82 -3.42 -6.18 -8.18
C GLY A 82 -2.58 -7.41 -8.44
N VAL A 83 -3.17 -8.59 -8.28
CA VAL A 83 -2.52 -9.87 -8.59
C VAL A 83 -2.11 -9.92 -10.07
N ASP A 84 -3.00 -9.53 -10.98
CA ASP A 84 -2.71 -9.53 -12.41
C ASP A 84 -1.57 -8.56 -12.78
N GLU A 85 -1.50 -7.38 -12.14
CA GLU A 85 -0.38 -6.45 -12.30
C GLU A 85 0.92 -7.01 -11.74
N ALA A 86 0.88 -7.58 -10.54
CA ALA A 86 2.04 -8.16 -9.88
C ALA A 86 2.64 -9.32 -10.69
N MET A 87 1.79 -10.18 -11.25
CA MET A 87 2.21 -11.26 -12.14
C MET A 87 2.83 -10.71 -13.44
N ARG A 88 2.25 -9.66 -14.04
CA ARG A 88 2.82 -9.03 -15.24
C ARG A 88 4.21 -8.42 -15.00
N ARG A 89 4.48 -7.92 -13.80
CA ARG A 89 5.80 -7.34 -13.45
C ARG A 89 6.85 -8.38 -13.07
N SER A 90 6.42 -9.60 -12.77
CA SER A 90 7.30 -10.71 -12.39
C SER A 90 7.69 -11.60 -13.57
N ALA A 91 7.10 -11.37 -14.75
CA ALA A 91 7.41 -12.04 -16.02
C ALA A 91 8.46 -11.25 -16.82
#